data_AF-A0A968MWB0-F1
#
_entry.id   AF-A0A968MWB0-F1
#
_cell.length_a   1.000
_cell.length_b   1.000
_cell.length_c   1.000
_cell.angle_alpha   90.00
_cell.angle_beta   90.00
_cell.angle_gamma   90.00
#
_symmetry.space_group_name_H-M   'P 1'
#
loop_
_entity.id
_entity.type
_entity.pdbx_description
1 polymer ?
#
loop_
_entity_poly.entity_id
_entity_poly.type
_entity_poly.pdbx_seq_one_letter_code
_entity_poly.pdbx_strand_id
1 'polypeptide(L)'
;MLPFGMLNEFQKLGEHFAWLTIPFTVIVSWVFTSMEKVGEATENPFEGGANDIPMAALSRTIEIDLRDMLDESPLPDPITPINNILM
;
A
#
# COMPACT_ATOMS: atom_id res chain seq x y z
N MET A 1 18.21 15.23 7.90
CA MET A 1 19.00 16.19 7.10
C MET A 1 18.14 17.16 6.29
N LEU A 2 17.00 16.71 5.71
CA LEU A 2 16.05 17.56 4.96
C LEU A 2 15.68 18.92 5.60
N PRO A 3 15.31 19.01 6.90
CA PRO A 3 14.91 20.29 7.49
C PRO A 3 16.03 21.32 7.60
N PHE A 4 17.23 20.89 7.96
CA PHE A 4 18.38 21.79 8.05
C PHE A 4 18.86 22.26 6.67
N GLY A 5 18.68 21.44 5.63
CA GLY A 5 18.95 21.84 4.25
C GLY A 5 17.98 22.91 3.74
N MET A 6 16.68 22.74 4.00
CA MET A 6 15.66 23.69 3.55
C MET A 6 15.64 25.01 4.33
N LEU A 7 15.98 24.98 5.62
CA LEU A 7 16.05 26.18 6.46
C LEU A 7 16.97 27.25 5.85
N ASN A 8 18.13 26.84 5.33
CA ASN A 8 19.13 27.75 4.78
C ASN A 8 18.64 28.42 3.49
N GLU A 9 17.90 27.69 2.65
CA GLU A 9 17.32 28.25 1.41
C GLU A 9 16.14 29.20 1.70
N PHE A 10 15.26 28.85 2.64
CA PHE A 10 14.14 29.71 3.00
C PHE A 10 14.58 30.98 3.74
N GLN A 11 15.67 30.93 4.51
CA GLN A 11 16.24 32.13 5.13
C GLN A 11 16.78 33.14 4.11
N LYS A 12 17.33 32.69 2.97
CA LYS A 12 17.80 33.60 1.89
C LYS A 12 16.66 34.40 1.24
N LEU A 13 15.43 33.91 1.31
CA LEU A 13 14.24 34.56 0.74
C LEU A 13 13.66 35.64 1.68
N GLY A 14 14.13 35.71 2.93
CA GLY A 14 13.75 36.72 3.94
C GLY A 14 13.49 36.10 5.31
N GLU A 15 13.64 36.90 6.37
CA GLU A 15 13.53 36.44 7.78
C GLU A 15 12.22 35.71 8.10
N HIS A 16 11.10 36.15 7.51
CA HIS A 16 9.78 35.57 7.76
C HIS A 16 9.56 34.23 7.03
N PHE A 17 10.34 33.91 6.01
CA PHE A 17 10.16 32.69 5.21
C PHE A 17 10.75 31.44 5.88
N ALA A 18 11.59 31.59 6.91
CA ALA A 18 12.14 30.45 7.66
C ALA A 18 11.06 29.51 8.22
N TRP A 19 9.86 30.04 8.53
CA TRP A 19 8.73 29.25 9.03
C TRP A 19 8.15 28.27 7.98
N LEU A 20 8.27 28.56 6.68
CA LEU A 20 7.84 27.65 5.60
C LEU A 20 8.62 26.33 5.59
N THR A 21 9.79 26.29 6.22
CA THR A 21 10.58 25.07 6.40
C THR A 21 9.73 23.96 7.03
N ILE A 22 8.89 24.26 8.01
CA ILE A 22 8.11 23.23 8.74
C ILE A 22 7.12 22.52 7.79
N PRO A 23 6.14 23.19 7.15
CA PRO A 23 5.19 22.49 6.28
C PRO A 23 5.86 21.83 5.08
N PHE A 24 6.87 22.46 4.47
CA PHE A 24 7.56 21.88 3.31
C PHE A 24 8.36 20.63 3.68
N THR A 25 9.05 20.62 4.82
CA THR A 25 9.79 19.43 5.28
C THR A 25 8.86 18.27 5.56
N VAL A 26 7.72 18.53 6.20
CA VAL A 26 6.71 17.50 6.46
C VAL A 26 6.18 16.92 5.15
N ILE A 27 5.84 17.75 4.17
CA ILE A 27 5.33 17.29 2.87
C ILE A 27 6.38 16.44 2.14
N VAL A 28 7.61 16.93 2.03
CA VAL A 28 8.68 16.20 1.33
C VAL A 28 8.97 14.88 2.03
N SER A 29 9.11 14.89 3.35
CA SER A 29 9.29 13.67 4.13
C SER A 29 8.13 12.69 3.95
N TRP A 30 6.89 13.18 3.95
CA TRP A 30 5.72 12.35 3.72
C TRP A 30 5.73 11.69 2.34
N VAL A 31 6.13 12.41 1.29
CA VAL A 31 6.23 11.84 -0.07
C VAL A 31 7.25 10.71 -0.10
N PHE A 32 8.46 10.91 0.41
CA PHE A 32 9.51 9.88 0.38
C PHE A 32 9.15 8.67 1.25
N THR A 33 8.64 8.89 2.46
CA THR A 33 8.21 7.78 3.33
C THR A 33 7.01 7.02 2.75
N SER A 34 6.09 7.71 2.07
CA SER A 34 4.97 7.03 1.40
C SER A 34 5.47 6.20 0.22
N MET A 35 6.41 6.71 -0.56
CA MET A 35 7.03 5.97 -1.67
C MET A 35 7.73 4.70 -1.18
N GLU A 36 8.47 4.80 -0.08
CA GLU A 36 9.13 3.65 0.55
C GLU A 36 8.13 2.58 0.99
N LYS A 37 7.06 2.97 1.71
CA LYS A 37 6.02 2.04 2.16
C LYS A 37 5.28 1.35 1.02
N VAL A 38 5.01 2.08 -0.06
CA VAL A 38 4.39 1.50 -1.27
C VAL A 38 5.36 0.50 -1.92
N GLY A 39 6.65 0.81 -1.95
CA GLY A 39 7.69 -0.10 -2.43
C GLY A 39 7.73 -1.40 -1.62
N GLU A 40 7.79 -1.29 -0.29
CA GLU A 40 7.79 -2.44 0.63
C GLU A 40 6.55 -3.33 0.45
N ALA A 41 5.36 -2.74 0.37
CA ALA A 41 4.12 -3.47 0.11
C ALA A 41 4.10 -4.16 -1.27
N THR A 42 4.82 -3.62 -2.25
CA THR A 42 4.90 -4.21 -3.60
C THR A 42 5.96 -5.31 -3.69
N GLU A 43 6.97 -5.29 -2.81
CA GLU A 43 8.07 -6.25 -2.81
C GLU A 43 7.60 -7.66 -2.42
N ASN A 44 6.66 -7.76 -1.46
CA ASN A 44 6.14 -9.03 -0.97
C ASN A 44 4.60 -9.12 -1.08
N PRO A 45 4.05 -9.31 -2.29
CA PRO A 45 2.60 -9.19 -2.55
C PRO A 45 1.77 -10.41 -2.08
N PHE A 46 2.34 -11.28 -1.23
CA PHE A 46 1.74 -12.55 -0.81
C PHE A 46 1.79 -12.75 0.71
N GLU A 47 2.02 -11.70 1.49
CA GLU A 47 2.09 -11.78 2.96
C GLU A 47 0.70 -11.75 3.63
N GLY A 48 -0.35 -11.53 2.83
CA GLY A 48 -1.74 -11.48 3.31
C GLY A 48 -2.13 -10.10 3.84
N GLY A 49 -1.43 -9.05 3.41
CA GLY A 49 -1.81 -7.66 3.62
C GLY A 49 -3.09 -7.28 2.87
N ALA A 50 -3.72 -6.19 3.29
CA ALA A 50 -4.96 -5.70 2.66
C ALA A 50 -4.80 -5.27 1.19
N ASN A 51 -3.57 -4.96 0.77
CA ASN A 51 -3.24 -4.57 -0.60
C ASN A 51 -2.57 -5.71 -1.39
N ASP A 52 -2.44 -6.89 -0.79
CA ASP A 52 -1.76 -8.03 -1.37
C ASP A 52 -2.68 -8.78 -2.33
N ILE A 53 -2.11 -9.73 -3.06
CA ILE A 53 -2.88 -10.59 -3.95
C ILE A 53 -3.69 -11.58 -3.09
N PRO A 54 -5.02 -11.69 -3.29
CA PRO A 54 -5.87 -12.55 -2.50
C PRO A 54 -5.71 -14.03 -2.91
N MET A 55 -4.60 -14.63 -2.48
CA MET A 55 -4.21 -15.98 -2.86
C MET A 55 -5.21 -17.03 -2.36
N ALA A 56 -5.88 -16.78 -1.23
CA ALA A 56 -6.92 -17.68 -0.75
C ALA A 56 -8.15 -17.67 -1.66
N ALA A 57 -8.64 -16.49 -2.04
CA ALA A 57 -9.76 -16.36 -3.00
C ALA A 57 -9.44 -16.96 -4.37
N LEU A 58 -8.23 -16.73 -4.89
CA LEU A 58 -7.79 -17.33 -6.15
C LEU A 58 -7.72 -18.86 -6.06
N SER A 59 -7.16 -19.39 -4.97
CA SER A 59 -7.09 -20.85 -4.74
C SER A 59 -8.47 -21.46 -4.60
N ARG A 60 -9.41 -20.78 -3.92
CA ARG A 60 -10.82 -21.22 -3.84
C ARG A 60 -11.48 -21.23 -5.20
N THR A 61 -11.20 -20.23 -6.05
CA THR A 61 -11.74 -20.18 -7.42
C THR A 61 -11.22 -21.37 -8.24
N ILE A 62 -9.92 -21.63 -8.21
CA ILE A 62 -9.30 -22.79 -8.89
C ILE A 62 -9.88 -24.10 -8.34
N GLU A 63 -10.09 -24.21 -7.03
CA GLU A 63 -10.72 -25.40 -6.42
C GLU A 63 -12.13 -25.64 -6.94
N ILE A 64 -12.94 -24.58 -7.06
CA ILE A 64 -14.30 -24.66 -7.62
C ILE A 64 -14.23 -25.11 -9.08
N ASP A 65 -13.41 -24.45 -9.90
CA ASP A 65 -13.28 -24.75 -11.32
C ASP A 65 -12.86 -26.21 -11.55
N LEU A 66 -11.89 -26.72 -10.78
CA LEU A 66 -11.42 -28.10 -10.90
C LEU A 66 -12.48 -29.12 -10.48
N ARG A 67 -13.25 -28.86 -9.41
CA ARG A 67 -14.33 -29.75 -8.97
C ARG A 67 -15.51 -29.75 -9.94
N ASP A 68 -15.84 -28.61 -10.52
CA ASP A 68 -16.89 -28.49 -11.51
C ASP A 68 -16.53 -29.27 -12.80
N MET A 69 -15.29 -29.18 -13.26
CA MET A 69 -14.78 -29.99 -14.39
C MET A 69 -14.82 -31.50 -14.14
N LEU A 70 -14.88 -31.95 -12.88
CA LEU A 70 -14.99 -33.35 -12.49
C LEU A 70 -16.42 -33.79 -12.17
N ASP A 71 -17.42 -32.92 -12.42
CA ASP A 71 -18.83 -33.13 -12.06
C ASP A 71 -19.03 -33.43 -10.55
N GLU A 72 -18.17 -32.89 -9.68
CA GLU A 72 -18.27 -33.07 -8.23
C GLU A 72 -19.33 -32.15 -7.61
N SER A 73 -20.04 -32.65 -6.60
CA SER A 73 -21.05 -31.88 -5.87
C SER A 73 -21.08 -32.27 -4.38
N PRO A 74 -21.23 -31.31 -3.45
CA PRO A 74 -21.40 -29.87 -3.68
C PRO A 74 -20.07 -29.13 -3.92
N LEU A 75 -20.13 -28.05 -4.69
CA LEU A 75 -19.00 -27.13 -4.86
C LEU A 75 -18.82 -26.24 -3.62
N PRO A 76 -17.58 -25.90 -3.24
CA PRO A 76 -17.33 -24.99 -2.12
C PRO A 76 -17.73 -23.55 -2.49
N ASP A 77 -18.17 -22.77 -1.50
CA ASP A 77 -18.56 -21.38 -1.74
C ASP A 77 -17.34 -20.48 -2.07
N PRO A 78 -17.50 -19.47 -2.94
CA PRO A 78 -16.49 -18.44 -3.17
C PRO A 78 -16.18 -17.64 -1.90
N ILE A 79 -14.93 -17.23 -1.73
CA ILE A 79 -14.54 -16.31 -0.66
C ILE A 79 -15.09 -14.92 -0.98
N THR A 80 -15.85 -14.35 -0.05
CA THR A 80 -16.42 -13.01 -0.18
C THR A 80 -15.57 -11.96 0.54
N PRO A 81 -15.50 -10.71 0.04
CA PRO A 81 -14.78 -9.64 0.71
C PRO A 81 -15.33 -9.34 2.11
N ILE A 82 -14.43 -9.05 3.06
CA ILE A 82 -14.76 -8.56 4.41
C ILE A 82 -14.27 -7.12 4.51
N ASN A 83 -15.14 -6.18 4.89
CA ASN A 83 -14.82 -4.75 4.94
C ASN A 83 -14.26 -4.21 3.59
N ASN A 84 -14.83 -4.66 2.48
CA ASN A 84 -14.41 -4.30 1.12
C ASN A 84 -13.00 -4.79 0.72
N ILE A 85 -12.40 -5.70 1.50
CA ILE A 85 -11.10 -6.32 1.20
C ILE A 85 -11.31 -7.81 0.94
N LEU A 86 -10.82 -8.29 -0.19
CA LEU A 86 -10.78 -9.73 -0.51
C LEU A 86 -9.43 -10.28 -0.05
N MET A 87 -9.44 -11.42 0.63
CA MET A 87 -8.25 -12.11 1.14
C MET A 87 -7.99 -13.41 0.36
#